data_AF-G3V2W4-F1
#
_entry.id   AF-G3V2W4-F1
#
_cell.length_a   1.000
_cell.length_b   1.000
_cell.length_c   1.000
_cell.angle_alpha   90.00
_cell.angle_beta   90.00
_cell.angle_gamma   90.00
#
_symmetry.space_group_name_H-M   'P 1'
#
loop_
_entity.id
_entity.type
_entity.pdbx_description
1 polymer ?
#
loop_
_entity_poly.entity_id
_entity_poly.type
_entity_poly.pdbx_seq_one_letter_code
_entity_poly.pdbx_strand_id
1 'polypeptide(L)'
;MLLLEVISGERLAKPERGKMRVHKISNVNKALDFIASKGVKLVSIGAEEIVDGNVKMTLGMIWTIILRFAIQDISVEETSAKEGLLLWCQRKTAPYKNVNIQNFHISWKDGLGFCALIHRHRPELIDYGKLRKDDPLTNLNTAFDVAEKYLDIPKMLDAEDIVGTARPDEKAIMTYVSSFYHAFSGAQKAETAANRICKVLAVNQENEQLMEDYEKLASDLLEWIRRTIPWLENRVPE
;
A
#
# COMPACT_ATOMS: atom_id res chain seq x y z
N MET A 1 22.40 2.39 8.06
CA MET A 1 22.39 3.41 6.99
C MET A 1 21.72 2.90 5.72
N LEU A 2 22.15 1.77 5.12
CA LEU A 2 21.52 1.21 3.91
C LEU A 2 20.00 1.05 4.00
N LEU A 3 19.49 0.55 5.14
CA LEU A 3 18.04 0.46 5.38
C LEU A 3 17.32 1.80 5.16
N LEU A 4 17.88 2.89 5.69
CA LEU A 4 17.30 4.24 5.55
C LEU A 4 17.33 4.70 4.11
N GLU A 5 18.40 4.39 3.35
CA GLU A 5 18.46 4.72 1.92
C GLU A 5 17.38 3.99 1.14
N VAL A 6 17.17 2.69 1.41
CA VAL A 6 16.18 1.88 0.70
C VAL A 6 14.76 2.36 0.97
N ILE A 7 14.40 2.60 2.24
CA ILE A 7 13.02 3.00 2.59
C ILE A 7 12.70 4.45 2.29
N SER A 8 13.70 5.34 2.20
CA SER A 8 13.50 6.75 1.86
C SER A 8 13.70 7.04 0.37
N GLY A 9 14.41 6.18 -0.36
CA GLY A 9 14.86 6.44 -1.74
C GLY A 9 16.00 7.46 -1.83
N GLU A 10 16.52 7.96 -0.70
CA GLU A 10 17.56 8.99 -0.66
C GLU A 10 18.94 8.41 -0.36
N ARG A 11 19.98 8.95 -1.01
CA ARG A 11 21.36 8.57 -0.71
C ARG A 11 21.85 9.29 0.54
N LEU A 12 22.37 8.53 1.49
CA LEU A 12 23.00 9.08 2.68
C LEU A 12 24.50 9.29 2.44
N ALA A 13 25.12 10.09 3.31
CA ALA A 13 26.57 10.26 3.30
C ALA A 13 27.28 8.90 3.43
N LYS A 14 28.44 8.76 2.76
CA LYS A 14 29.18 7.50 2.81
C LYS A 14 29.52 7.11 4.26
N PRO A 15 29.28 5.85 4.66
CA PRO A 15 29.65 5.38 5.98
C PRO A 15 31.18 5.39 6.13
N GLU A 16 31.64 5.72 7.32
CA GLU A 16 33.04 5.54 7.70
C GLU A 16 33.40 4.07 7.66
N ARG A 17 34.54 3.78 7.03
CA ARG A 17 35.08 2.44 6.89
C ARG A 17 36.03 2.20 8.06
N GLY A 18 35.62 1.34 8.99
CA GLY A 18 36.45 0.96 10.12
C GLY A 18 35.70 0.06 11.12
N LYS A 19 36.45 -0.77 11.86
CA LYS A 19 35.86 -1.75 12.81
C LYS A 19 35.79 -1.23 14.25
N MET A 20 36.55 -0.17 14.58
CA MET A 20 36.57 0.41 15.92
C MET A 20 35.21 1.03 16.30
N ARG A 21 34.92 1.07 17.60
CA ARG A 21 33.67 1.61 18.18
C ARG A 21 33.38 3.04 17.71
N VAL A 22 34.39 3.90 17.64
CA VAL A 22 34.24 5.30 17.18
C VAL A 22 33.66 5.39 15.76
N HIS A 23 34.09 4.53 14.82
CA HIS A 23 33.54 4.51 13.46
C HIS A 23 32.07 4.05 13.46
N LYS A 24 31.71 3.10 14.33
CA LYS A 24 30.32 2.65 14.48
C LYS A 24 29.44 3.79 15.01
N ILE A 25 29.91 4.52 16.02
CA ILE A 25 29.20 5.69 16.58
C ILE A 25 29.01 6.76 15.52
N SER A 26 30.06 7.11 14.77
CA SER A 26 29.96 8.09 13.66
C SER A 26 28.90 7.67 12.63
N ASN A 27 28.87 6.39 12.25
CA ASN A 27 27.89 5.86 11.30
C ASN A 27 26.45 5.86 11.86
N VAL A 28 26.26 5.57 13.15
CA VAL A 28 24.94 5.64 13.78
C VAL A 28 24.49 7.09 13.92
N ASN A 29 25.36 8.03 14.30
CA ASN A 29 25.03 9.46 14.35
C ASN A 29 24.54 9.97 13.00
N LYS A 30 25.24 9.66 11.90
CA LYS A 30 24.78 9.99 10.54
C LYS A 30 23.38 9.44 10.23
N ALA A 31 23.06 8.24 10.74
CA ALA A 31 21.73 7.65 10.57
C ALA A 31 20.67 8.36 11.44
N LEU A 32 21.00 8.68 12.69
CA LEU A 32 20.11 9.39 13.61
C LEU A 32 19.83 10.82 13.12
N ASP A 33 20.84 11.54 12.62
CA ASP A 33 20.70 12.87 12.03
C ASP A 33 19.74 12.83 10.82
N PHE A 34 19.89 11.82 9.96
CA PHE A 34 18.97 11.62 8.85
C PHE A 34 17.54 11.35 9.33
N ILE A 35 17.35 10.46 10.32
CA ILE A 35 16.03 10.16 10.88
C ILE A 35 15.39 11.42 11.48
N ALA A 36 16.17 12.22 12.22
CA ALA A 36 15.71 13.49 12.79
C ALA A 36 15.28 14.48 11.69
N SER A 37 16.05 14.56 10.59
CA SER A 37 15.71 15.42 9.44
C SER A 37 14.38 15.06 8.77
N LYS A 38 13.90 13.82 8.94
CA LYS A 38 12.59 13.37 8.44
C LYS A 38 11.43 13.66 9.40
N GLY A 39 11.66 14.43 10.45
CA GLY A 39 10.64 14.85 11.41
C GLY A 39 10.38 13.85 12.54
N VAL A 40 11.30 12.91 12.77
CA VAL A 40 11.21 11.94 13.86
C VAL A 40 11.84 12.50 15.13
N LYS A 41 11.11 12.45 16.24
CA LYS A 41 11.65 12.84 17.56
C LYS A 41 12.36 11.66 18.22
N LEU A 42 13.69 11.70 18.24
CA LEU A 42 14.55 10.69 18.87
C LEU A 42 14.75 11.00 20.37
N VAL A 43 13.70 10.85 21.18
CA VAL A 43 13.79 11.07 22.62
C VAL A 43 14.56 9.91 23.27
N SER A 44 15.68 10.23 23.92
CA SER A 44 16.52 9.27 24.68
C SER A 44 17.20 8.18 23.84
N ILE A 45 17.36 8.36 22.53
CA ILE A 45 18.09 7.43 21.65
C ILE A 45 19.41 8.07 21.23
N GLY A 46 20.50 7.65 21.87
CA GLY A 46 21.87 8.03 21.51
C GLY A 46 22.56 6.98 20.65
N ALA A 47 23.59 7.36 19.89
CA ALA A 47 24.35 6.41 19.07
C ALA A 47 25.09 5.37 19.90
N GLU A 48 25.54 5.75 21.10
CA GLU A 48 26.20 4.88 22.07
C GLU A 48 25.29 3.72 22.47
N GLU A 49 24.03 4.00 22.79
CA GLU A 49 23.03 2.98 23.17
C GLU A 49 22.85 1.92 22.08
N ILE A 50 22.87 2.34 20.81
CA ILE A 50 22.72 1.44 19.67
C ILE A 50 24.00 0.64 19.42
N VAL A 51 25.16 1.29 19.50
CA VAL A 51 26.46 0.63 19.26
C VAL A 51 26.81 -0.36 20.35
N ASP A 52 26.43 -0.06 21.59
CA ASP A 52 26.70 -0.91 22.76
C ASP A 52 25.61 -1.98 22.98
N GLY A 53 24.58 -2.00 22.13
CA GLY A 53 23.60 -3.09 22.08
C GLY A 53 22.47 -2.99 23.10
N ASN A 54 22.07 -1.77 23.49
CA ASN A 54 20.86 -1.58 24.30
C ASN A 54 19.63 -1.98 23.48
N VAL A 55 19.09 -3.16 23.78
CA VAL A 55 17.96 -3.76 23.05
C VAL A 55 16.73 -2.85 23.08
N LYS A 56 16.43 -2.24 24.24
CA LYS A 56 15.25 -1.38 24.39
C LYS A 56 15.36 -0.14 23.51
N MET A 57 16.51 0.52 23.49
CA MET A 57 16.74 1.71 22.66
C MET A 57 16.78 1.35 21.18
N THR A 58 17.37 0.20 20.84
CA THR A 58 17.40 -0.31 19.46
C THR A 58 15.99 -0.58 18.93
N LEU A 59 15.16 -1.31 19.69
CA LEU A 59 13.76 -1.54 19.32
C LEU A 59 12.96 -0.24 19.25
N GLY A 60 13.22 0.71 20.16
CA GLY A 60 12.65 2.05 20.13
C GLY A 60 12.96 2.79 18.83
N MET A 61 14.23 2.78 18.40
CA MET A 61 14.68 3.38 17.15
C MET A 61 14.03 2.73 15.93
N ILE A 62 14.04 1.39 15.86
CA ILE A 62 13.42 0.65 14.75
C ILE A 62 11.92 0.96 14.68
N TRP A 63 11.22 1.00 15.81
CA TRP A 63 9.82 1.41 15.85
C TRP A 63 9.61 2.82 15.31
N THR A 64 10.44 3.80 15.68
CA THR A 64 10.28 5.16 15.15
C THR A 64 10.48 5.24 13.64
N ILE A 65 11.36 4.40 13.07
CA ILE A 65 11.56 4.29 11.63
C ILE A 65 10.31 3.69 10.97
N ILE A 66 9.80 2.55 11.49
CA ILE A 66 8.57 1.93 10.98
C ILE A 66 7.40 2.91 11.05
N LEU A 67 7.21 3.57 12.20
CA LEU A 67 6.16 4.55 12.39
C LEU A 67 6.26 5.64 11.32
N ARG A 68 7.44 6.22 11.11
CA ARG A 68 7.61 7.33 10.17
C ARG A 68 7.42 6.94 8.70
N PHE A 69 8.02 5.83 8.27
CA PHE A 69 8.11 5.48 6.85
C PHE A 69 7.01 4.53 6.38
N ALA A 70 6.45 3.70 7.27
CA ALA A 70 5.40 2.75 6.90
C ALA A 70 4.01 3.20 7.37
N ILE A 71 3.89 3.94 8.48
CA ILE A 71 2.57 4.20 9.06
C ILE A 71 2.17 5.67 8.93
N GLN A 72 3.09 6.62 9.12
CA GLN A 72 2.77 8.03 9.26
C GLN A 72 2.07 8.66 8.05
N ASP A 73 2.37 8.16 6.85
CA ASP A 73 1.78 8.65 5.60
C ASP A 73 0.42 7.98 5.30
N ILE A 74 -0.04 7.05 6.14
CA ILE A 74 -1.38 6.48 6.09
C ILE A 74 -2.35 7.50 6.69
N SER A 75 -2.94 8.34 5.84
CA SER A 75 -4.02 9.24 6.24
C SER A 75 -5.34 8.78 5.63
N VAL A 76 -6.33 8.56 6.49
CA VAL A 76 -7.73 8.34 6.11
C VAL A 76 -8.54 9.41 6.84
N GLU A 77 -9.17 10.31 6.08
CA GLU A 77 -10.05 11.36 6.62
C GLU A 77 -9.39 12.28 7.66
N GLU A 78 -8.16 12.72 7.38
CA GLU A 78 -7.43 13.71 8.20
C GLU A 78 -7.16 13.27 9.66
N THR A 79 -7.35 11.98 9.97
CA THR A 79 -7.03 11.41 11.28
C THR A 79 -5.52 11.17 11.44
N SER A 80 -5.07 11.01 12.68
CA SER A 80 -3.67 10.63 12.93
C SER A 80 -3.35 9.29 12.28
N ALA A 81 -2.09 9.04 11.92
CA ALA A 81 -1.71 7.85 11.17
C ALA A 81 -2.17 6.50 11.76
N LYS A 82 -2.09 6.38 13.09
CA LYS A 82 -2.57 5.20 13.81
C LYS A 82 -4.09 5.05 13.71
N GLU A 83 -4.82 6.16 13.91
CA GLU A 83 -6.27 6.19 13.81
C GLU A 83 -6.74 5.93 12.38
N GLY A 84 -6.03 6.48 11.38
CA GLY A 84 -6.30 6.24 9.97
C GLY A 84 -6.13 4.76 9.59
N LEU A 85 -5.05 4.12 10.07
CA LEU A 85 -4.86 2.68 9.89
C LEU A 85 -5.97 1.87 10.58
N LEU A 86 -6.37 2.25 11.80
CA LEU A 86 -7.44 1.57 12.54
C LEU A 86 -8.79 1.71 11.83
N LEU A 87 -9.12 2.92 11.40
CA LEU A 87 -10.34 3.25 10.65
C LEU A 87 -10.39 2.48 9.33
N TRP A 88 -9.26 2.36 8.63
CA TRP A 88 -9.16 1.54 7.43
C TRP A 88 -9.50 0.07 7.74
N CYS A 89 -8.91 -0.50 8.80
CA CYS A 89 -9.20 -1.86 9.20
C CYS A 89 -10.70 -2.05 9.48
N GLN A 90 -11.27 -1.18 10.31
CA GLN A 90 -12.69 -1.19 10.66
C GLN A 90 -13.61 -1.12 9.43
N ARG A 91 -13.32 -0.24 8.47
CA ARG A 91 -14.11 -0.11 7.24
C ARG A 91 -14.05 -1.35 6.37
N LYS A 92 -12.86 -1.95 6.25
CA LYS A 92 -12.67 -3.16 5.43
C LYS A 92 -13.32 -4.37 6.08
N THR A 93 -13.33 -4.45 7.41
CA THR A 93 -13.94 -5.57 8.15
C THR A 93 -15.39 -5.33 8.59
N ALA A 94 -15.98 -4.14 8.36
CA ALA A 94 -17.35 -3.82 8.75
C ALA A 94 -18.42 -4.84 8.28
N PRO A 95 -18.31 -5.45 7.08
CA PRO A 95 -19.26 -6.49 6.64
C PRO A 95 -19.20 -7.80 7.42
N TYR A 96 -18.14 -8.05 8.22
CA TYR A 96 -17.89 -9.32 8.89
C TYR A 96 -18.38 -9.25 10.35
N LYS A 97 -19.56 -9.81 10.61
CA LYS A 97 -20.23 -9.74 11.92
C LYS A 97 -19.42 -10.33 13.08
N ASN A 98 -18.51 -11.27 12.81
CA ASN A 98 -17.65 -11.91 13.80
C ASN A 98 -16.35 -11.14 14.07
N VAL A 99 -16.13 -9.99 13.42
CA VAL A 99 -14.92 -9.18 13.55
C VAL A 99 -15.27 -7.80 14.08
N ASN A 100 -14.59 -7.39 15.15
CA ASN A 100 -14.73 -6.06 15.72
C ASN A 100 -13.34 -5.52 16.09
N ILE A 101 -12.77 -4.69 15.22
CA ILE A 101 -11.42 -4.15 15.38
C ILE A 101 -11.49 -2.84 16.16
N GLN A 102 -11.00 -2.84 17.40
CA GLN A 102 -10.99 -1.64 18.26
C GLN A 102 -9.59 -1.18 18.66
N ASN A 103 -8.59 -2.03 18.46
CA ASN A 103 -7.20 -1.79 18.85
C ASN A 103 -6.26 -2.69 18.04
N PHE A 104 -4.96 -2.43 18.12
CA PHE A 104 -3.92 -3.28 17.51
C PHE A 104 -3.34 -4.31 18.49
N HIS A 105 -4.14 -4.84 19.42
CA HIS A 105 -3.67 -5.92 20.30
C HIS A 105 -4.68 -7.07 20.38
N ILE A 106 -5.72 -6.92 21.20
CA ILE A 106 -6.65 -7.99 21.56
C ILE A 106 -7.62 -8.26 20.40
N SER A 107 -7.97 -7.23 19.63
CA SER A 107 -8.92 -7.37 18.51
C SER A 107 -8.43 -8.27 17.38
N TRP A 108 -7.14 -8.58 17.35
CA TRP A 108 -6.48 -9.38 16.31
C TRP A 108 -6.13 -10.80 16.78
N LYS A 109 -6.31 -11.08 18.08
CA LYS A 109 -5.86 -12.31 18.72
C LYS A 109 -6.56 -13.57 18.18
N ASP A 110 -7.81 -13.44 17.72
CA ASP A 110 -8.56 -14.56 17.16
C ASP A 110 -8.24 -14.87 15.69
N GLY A 111 -7.38 -14.06 15.05
CA GLY A 111 -6.96 -14.22 13.65
C GLY A 111 -8.01 -13.83 12.60
N LEU A 112 -9.27 -13.62 13.00
CA LEU A 112 -10.36 -13.33 12.07
C LEU A 112 -10.21 -11.95 11.41
N GLY A 113 -9.63 -10.98 12.13
CA GLY A 113 -9.31 -9.65 11.58
C GLY A 113 -8.38 -9.74 10.37
N PHE A 114 -7.30 -10.54 10.45
CA PHE A 114 -6.37 -10.74 9.33
C PHE A 114 -7.05 -11.44 8.15
N CYS A 115 -7.78 -12.53 8.43
CA CYS A 115 -8.51 -13.26 7.40
C CYS A 115 -9.56 -12.39 6.69
N ALA A 116 -10.28 -11.55 7.44
CA ALA A 116 -11.30 -10.66 6.89
C ALA A 116 -10.70 -9.58 5.99
N LEU A 117 -9.53 -9.03 6.36
CA LEU A 117 -8.80 -8.08 5.51
C LEU A 117 -8.41 -8.71 4.17
N ILE A 118 -7.88 -9.93 4.18
CA ILE A 118 -7.52 -10.66 2.96
C ILE A 118 -8.77 -10.94 2.13
N HIS A 119 -9.79 -11.59 2.72
CA HIS A 119 -11.02 -11.95 2.00
C HIS A 119 -11.76 -10.72 1.45
N ARG A 120 -11.67 -9.55 2.10
CA ARG A 120 -12.31 -8.31 1.59
C ARG A 120 -11.69 -7.81 0.29
N HIS A 121 -10.39 -8.02 0.10
CA HIS A 121 -9.67 -7.54 -1.08
C HIS A 121 -9.46 -8.64 -2.14
N ARG A 122 -9.34 -9.89 -1.68
CA ARG A 122 -9.05 -11.09 -2.47
C ARG A 122 -9.87 -12.27 -1.94
N PRO A 123 -11.19 -12.30 -2.19
CA PRO A 123 -12.08 -13.33 -1.65
C PRO A 123 -11.71 -14.75 -2.10
N GLU A 124 -11.03 -14.89 -3.25
CA GLU A 124 -10.58 -16.16 -3.80
C GLU A 124 -9.48 -16.86 -2.97
N LEU A 125 -8.80 -16.12 -2.09
CA LEU A 125 -7.65 -16.65 -1.35
C LEU A 125 -8.00 -17.31 -0.02
N ILE A 126 -9.16 -17.00 0.55
CA ILE A 126 -9.58 -17.52 1.87
C ILE A 126 -11.04 -17.92 1.82
N ASP A 127 -11.33 -19.18 2.18
CA ASP A 127 -12.69 -19.62 2.45
C ASP A 127 -13.12 -19.19 3.86
N TYR A 128 -13.62 -17.96 3.97
CA TYR A 128 -13.93 -17.34 5.26
C TYR A 128 -15.04 -18.09 6.03
N GLY A 129 -15.92 -18.81 5.33
CA GLY A 129 -17.03 -19.55 5.95
C GLY A 129 -16.57 -20.73 6.83
N LYS A 130 -15.35 -21.24 6.61
CA LYS A 130 -14.77 -22.32 7.41
C LYS A 130 -14.07 -21.85 8.68
N LEU A 131 -13.81 -20.55 8.81
CA LEU A 131 -13.04 -20.00 9.92
C LEU A 131 -13.91 -19.85 11.17
N ARG A 132 -13.34 -20.15 12.34
CA ARG A 132 -14.07 -20.12 13.60
C ARG A 132 -13.26 -19.41 14.68
N LYS A 133 -13.93 -18.64 15.53
CA LYS A 133 -13.29 -17.78 16.53
C LYS A 133 -12.56 -18.57 17.63
N ASP A 134 -13.00 -19.80 17.88
CA ASP A 134 -12.43 -20.75 18.84
C ASP A 134 -11.15 -21.44 18.34
N ASP A 135 -10.76 -21.24 17.08
CA ASP A 135 -9.53 -21.78 16.50
C ASP A 135 -8.58 -20.66 16.02
N PRO A 136 -8.03 -19.85 16.94
CA PRO A 136 -7.22 -18.68 16.58
C PRO A 136 -5.91 -19.06 15.91
N LEU A 137 -5.30 -20.20 16.28
CA LEU A 137 -4.02 -20.64 15.75
C LEU A 137 -4.13 -20.96 14.26
N THR A 138 -5.15 -21.72 13.86
CA THR A 138 -5.42 -22.01 12.44
C THR A 138 -5.76 -20.75 11.66
N ASN A 139 -6.57 -19.85 12.21
CA ASN A 139 -6.94 -18.60 11.54
C ASN A 139 -5.70 -17.72 11.26
N LEU A 140 -4.84 -17.54 12.26
CA LEU A 140 -3.62 -16.73 12.15
C LEU A 140 -2.67 -17.35 11.12
N ASN A 141 -2.36 -18.64 11.24
CA ASN A 141 -1.46 -19.32 10.31
C ASN A 141 -2.00 -19.30 8.88
N THR A 142 -3.31 -19.51 8.69
CA THR A 142 -3.95 -19.41 7.36
C THR A 142 -3.74 -18.01 6.76
N ALA A 143 -3.99 -16.95 7.53
CA ALA A 143 -3.79 -15.59 7.05
C ALA A 143 -2.33 -15.30 6.71
N PHE A 144 -1.39 -15.76 7.56
CA PHE A 144 0.04 -15.50 7.40
C PHE A 144 0.62 -16.27 6.20
N ASP A 145 0.23 -17.53 6.03
CA ASP A 145 0.61 -18.36 4.88
C ASP A 145 0.09 -17.77 3.56
N VAL A 146 -1.18 -17.35 3.53
CA VAL A 146 -1.78 -16.75 2.34
C VAL A 146 -1.11 -15.41 2.00
N ALA A 147 -0.83 -14.60 3.02
CA ALA A 147 -0.18 -13.30 2.84
C ALA A 147 1.24 -13.45 2.25
N GLU A 148 2.02 -14.40 2.75
CA GLU A 148 3.37 -14.67 2.23
C GLU A 148 3.33 -15.23 0.81
N LYS A 149 2.48 -16.23 0.57
CA LYS A 149 2.47 -16.96 -0.71
C LYS A 149 1.86 -16.17 -1.86
N TYR A 150 0.85 -15.34 -1.60
CA TYR A 150 0.04 -14.71 -2.66
C TYR A 150 0.05 -13.19 -2.64
N LEU A 151 0.46 -12.56 -1.54
CA LEU A 151 0.45 -11.10 -1.39
C LEU A 151 1.85 -10.49 -1.24
N ASP A 152 2.90 -11.32 -1.24
CA ASP A 152 4.30 -10.89 -1.02
C ASP A 152 4.50 -10.14 0.31
N ILE A 153 3.73 -10.54 1.34
CA ILE A 153 3.83 -10.01 2.69
C ILE A 153 4.55 -11.05 3.56
N PRO A 154 5.80 -10.84 3.98
CA PRO A 154 6.56 -11.83 4.74
C PRO A 154 5.92 -12.09 6.11
N LYS A 155 6.04 -13.31 6.63
CA LYS A 155 5.58 -13.62 7.99
C LYS A 155 6.44 -12.91 9.03
N MET A 156 5.87 -11.87 9.64
CA MET A 156 6.56 -11.08 10.67
C MET A 156 6.11 -11.41 12.10
N LEU A 157 5.06 -12.22 12.25
CA LEU A 157 4.49 -12.60 13.52
C LEU A 157 4.31 -14.11 13.58
N ASP A 158 4.53 -14.68 14.76
CA ASP A 158 4.25 -16.08 15.06
C ASP A 158 2.87 -16.21 15.72
N ALA A 159 2.07 -17.18 15.25
CA ALA A 159 0.70 -17.36 15.73
C ALA A 159 0.68 -17.81 17.20
N GLU A 160 1.62 -18.65 17.59
CA GLU A 160 1.82 -19.17 18.94
C GLU A 160 2.06 -18.03 19.94
N ASP A 161 2.88 -17.04 19.58
CA ASP A 161 3.22 -15.89 20.43
C ASP A 161 2.00 -14.98 20.65
N ILE A 162 1.17 -14.77 19.62
CA ILE A 162 -0.07 -13.99 19.71
C ILE A 162 -1.08 -14.70 20.61
N VAL A 163 -1.27 -16.01 20.44
CA VAL A 163 -2.25 -16.79 21.19
C VAL A 163 -1.81 -16.97 22.64
N GLY A 164 -0.54 -17.30 22.87
CA GLY A 164 0.06 -17.53 24.18
C GLY A 164 0.12 -16.29 25.07
N THR A 165 0.14 -15.09 24.48
CA THR A 165 0.22 -13.83 25.23
C THR A 165 -1.17 -13.29 25.56
N ALA A 166 -1.40 -12.83 26.80
CA ALA A 166 -2.68 -12.24 27.20
C ALA A 166 -3.06 -10.99 26.37
N ARG A 167 -2.05 -10.17 26.04
CA ARG A 167 -2.18 -8.98 25.21
C ARG A 167 -1.03 -8.94 24.20
N PRO A 168 -1.29 -9.22 22.91
CA PRO A 168 -0.27 -9.10 21.85
C PRO A 168 0.34 -7.69 21.80
N ASP A 169 1.60 -7.59 21.41
CA ASP A 169 2.30 -6.31 21.32
C ASP A 169 1.68 -5.42 20.24
N GLU A 170 1.32 -4.20 20.64
CA GLU A 170 0.59 -3.29 19.78
C GLU A 170 1.40 -2.87 18.55
N LYS A 171 2.70 -2.64 18.74
CA LYS A 171 3.60 -2.16 17.70
C LYS A 171 3.87 -3.25 16.67
N ALA A 172 4.03 -4.50 17.12
CA ALA A 172 4.20 -5.66 16.25
C ALA A 172 2.97 -5.85 15.34
N ILE A 173 1.76 -5.83 15.92
CA ILE A 173 0.51 -5.95 15.14
C ILE A 173 0.34 -4.77 14.19
N MET A 174 0.56 -3.52 14.63
CA MET A 174 0.52 -2.34 13.76
C MET A 174 1.48 -2.45 12.59
N THR A 175 2.71 -2.92 12.85
CA THR A 175 3.73 -3.12 11.82
C THR A 175 3.21 -4.08 10.75
N TYR A 176 2.72 -5.24 11.17
CA TYR A 176 2.22 -6.25 10.23
C TYR A 176 0.98 -5.81 9.47
N VAL A 177 0.00 -5.22 10.17
CA VAL A 177 -1.23 -4.69 9.54
C VAL A 177 -0.92 -3.56 8.54
N SER A 178 0.09 -2.73 8.80
CA SER A 178 0.49 -1.70 7.84
C SER A 178 1.05 -2.29 6.54
N SER A 179 1.71 -3.45 6.58
CA SER A 179 2.12 -4.18 5.37
C SER A 179 0.91 -4.61 4.52
N PHE A 180 -0.17 -5.09 5.15
CA PHE A 180 -1.43 -5.36 4.43
C PHE A 180 -2.03 -4.10 3.80
N TYR A 181 -2.01 -2.98 4.53
CA TYR A 181 -2.49 -1.71 4.00
C TYR A 181 -1.73 -1.32 2.73
N HIS A 182 -0.39 -1.39 2.73
CA HIS A 182 0.43 -1.04 1.56
C HIS A 182 0.20 -1.98 0.38
N ALA A 183 0.13 -3.30 0.63
CA ALA A 183 -0.14 -4.28 -0.40
C ALA A 183 -1.48 -4.01 -1.10
N PHE A 184 -2.55 -3.76 -0.33
CA PHE A 184 -3.88 -3.56 -0.90
C PHE A 184 -4.11 -2.14 -1.43
N SER A 185 -3.56 -1.11 -0.80
CA SER A 185 -3.69 0.27 -1.30
C SER A 185 -2.87 0.48 -2.57
N GLY A 186 -1.70 -0.17 -2.70
CA GLY A 186 -0.92 -0.20 -3.93
C GLY A 186 -1.70 -0.82 -5.10
N ALA A 187 -2.31 -1.99 -4.87
CA ALA A 187 -3.17 -2.65 -5.86
C ALA A 187 -4.35 -1.77 -6.29
N GLN A 188 -5.04 -1.12 -5.34
CA GLN A 188 -6.18 -0.24 -5.63
C GLN A 188 -5.76 1.01 -6.42
N LYS A 189 -4.59 1.60 -6.13
CA LYS A 189 -4.04 2.72 -6.89
C LYS A 189 -3.71 2.32 -8.33
N ALA A 190 -3.10 1.15 -8.53
CA ALA A 190 -2.80 0.62 -9.85
C ALA A 190 -4.07 0.36 -10.66
N GLU A 191 -5.09 -0.27 -10.05
CA GLU A 191 -6.38 -0.49 -10.68
C GLU A 191 -7.09 0.82 -11.07
N THR A 192 -7.07 1.82 -10.18
CA THR A 192 -7.66 3.13 -10.47
C THR A 192 -6.94 3.84 -11.61
N ALA A 193 -5.61 3.75 -11.67
CA ALA A 193 -4.82 4.28 -12.78
C ALA A 193 -5.15 3.56 -14.10
N ALA A 194 -5.22 2.23 -14.09
CA ALA A 194 -5.62 1.43 -15.25
C ALA A 194 -7.02 1.82 -15.75
N ASN A 195 -8.00 1.95 -14.85
CA ASN A 195 -9.36 2.35 -15.20
C ASN A 195 -9.43 3.76 -15.83
N ARG A 196 -8.58 4.69 -15.38
CA ARG A 196 -8.46 6.01 -16.01
C ARG A 196 -7.89 5.92 -17.42
N ILE A 197 -6.86 5.09 -17.62
CA ILE A 197 -6.27 4.85 -18.95
C ILE A 197 -7.31 4.24 -19.89
N CYS A 198 -8.05 3.21 -19.45
CA CYS A 198 -9.11 2.59 -20.26
C CYS A 198 -10.18 3.60 -20.70
N LYS A 199 -10.58 4.53 -19.81
CA LYS A 199 -11.53 5.60 -20.17
C LYS A 199 -10.98 6.54 -21.25
N VAL A 200 -9.72 6.93 -21.14
CA VAL A 200 -9.08 7.81 -22.14
C VAL A 200 -8.97 7.09 -23.48
N LEU A 201 -8.59 5.81 -23.48
CA LEU A 201 -8.52 5.01 -24.70
C LEU A 201 -9.88 4.89 -25.39
N ALA A 202 -10.96 4.66 -24.63
CA ALA A 202 -12.31 4.58 -25.19
C ALA A 202 -12.73 5.88 -25.90
N VAL A 203 -12.46 7.04 -25.30
CA VAL A 203 -12.76 8.34 -25.91
C VAL A 203 -11.92 8.56 -27.18
N ASN A 204 -10.66 8.14 -27.17
CA ASN A 204 -9.80 8.29 -28.35
C ASN A 204 -10.31 7.42 -29.52
N GLN A 205 -10.69 6.17 -29.23
CA GLN A 205 -11.26 5.27 -30.23
C GLN A 205 -12.56 5.81 -30.84
N GLU A 206 -13.41 6.44 -30.02
CA GLU A 206 -14.63 7.12 -30.50
C GLU A 206 -14.30 8.32 -31.40
N ASN A 207 -13.29 9.12 -31.04
CA ASN A 207 -12.84 10.25 -31.87
C ASN A 207 -12.27 9.79 -33.21
N GLU A 208 -11.50 8.69 -33.24
CA GLU A 208 -11.01 8.09 -34.48
C GLU A 208 -12.17 7.70 -35.41
N GLN A 209 -13.20 7.04 -34.86
CA GLN A 209 -14.40 6.70 -35.64
C GLN A 209 -15.11 7.94 -36.19
N LEU A 210 -15.25 9.00 -35.38
CA LEU A 210 -15.87 10.26 -35.82
C LEU A 210 -15.07 10.96 -36.93
N MET A 211 -13.74 10.88 -36.88
CA MET A 211 -12.89 11.41 -37.94
C MET A 211 -13.09 10.64 -39.26
N GLU A 212 -13.13 9.30 -39.20
CA GLU A 212 -13.41 8.47 -40.38
C GLU A 212 -14.79 8.75 -40.96
N ASP A 213 -15.82 8.87 -40.11
CA ASP A 213 -17.18 9.19 -40.55
C ASP A 213 -17.25 10.58 -41.20
N TYR A 214 -16.55 11.57 -40.62
CA TYR A 214 -16.44 12.91 -41.22
C TYR A 214 -15.75 12.86 -42.58
N GLU A 215 -14.62 12.18 -42.69
CA GLU A 215 -13.87 12.05 -43.94
C GLU A 215 -14.72 11.41 -45.04
N LYS A 216 -15.48 10.36 -44.69
CA LYS A 216 -16.40 9.69 -45.61
C LYS A 216 -17.53 10.62 -46.06
N LEU A 217 -18.23 11.25 -45.13
CA LEU A 217 -19.35 12.16 -45.45
C LEU A 217 -18.90 13.35 -46.29
N ALA A 218 -17.75 13.94 -45.96
CA ALA A 218 -17.18 15.05 -46.71
C ALA A 218 -16.79 14.62 -48.13
N SER A 219 -16.18 13.44 -48.28
CA SER A 219 -15.80 12.88 -49.58
C SER A 219 -17.02 12.62 -50.46
N ASP A 220 -18.05 11.97 -49.93
CA ASP A 220 -19.31 11.69 -50.64
C ASP A 220 -20.00 12.99 -51.10
N LEU A 221 -20.05 14.01 -50.22
CA LEU A 221 -20.62 15.31 -50.55
C LEU A 221 -19.82 16.01 -51.65
N LEU A 222 -18.49 16.03 -51.55
CA LEU A 222 -17.62 16.65 -52.56
C LEU A 222 -17.77 15.95 -53.92
N GLU A 223 -17.88 14.63 -53.95
CA GLU A 223 -18.13 13.86 -55.17
C GLU A 223 -19.50 14.21 -55.77
N TRP A 224 -20.55 14.29 -54.94
CA TRP A 224 -21.88 14.68 -55.39
C TRP A 224 -21.90 16.10 -55.99
N ILE A 225 -21.25 17.07 -55.33
CA ILE A 225 -21.14 18.45 -55.82
C ILE A 225 -20.44 18.47 -57.18
N ARG A 226 -19.29 17.80 -57.30
CA ARG A 226 -18.53 17.72 -58.56
C ARG A 226 -19.34 17.10 -59.69
N ARG A 227 -20.17 16.10 -59.40
CA ARG A 227 -21.03 15.44 -60.39
C ARG A 227 -22.22 16.30 -60.80
N THR A 228 -22.82 17.03 -59.86
CA THR A 228 -24.11 17.69 -60.06
C THR A 228 -23.98 19.09 -60.67
N ILE A 229 -22.92 19.84 -60.35
CA ILE A 229 -22.71 21.19 -60.90
C ILE A 229 -22.67 21.17 -62.44
N PRO A 230 -21.87 20.33 -63.12
CA PRO A 230 -21.81 20.32 -64.58
C PRO A 230 -23.15 19.95 -65.23
N TRP A 231 -23.95 19.08 -64.59
CA TRP A 231 -25.28 18.72 -65.07
C TRP A 231 -26.25 19.90 -64.97
N LEU A 232 -26.26 20.63 -63.84
CA LEU A 232 -27.08 21.81 -63.65
C LEU A 232 -26.68 23.00 -64.55
N GLU A 233 -25.40 23.12 -64.87
CA GLU A 233 -24.88 24.18 -65.74
C GLU A 233 -25.08 23.89 -67.24
N ASN A 234 -25.44 22.65 -67.61
CA ASN A 234 -25.66 22.28 -69.00
C ASN A 234 -27.01 22.81 -69.51
N ARG A 235 -27.00 23.98 -70.16
CA ARG A 235 -28.19 24.70 -70.64
C ARG A 235 -28.62 24.36 -72.06
N VAL A 236 -28.20 23.22 -72.61
CA VAL A 236 -28.59 22.81 -73.96
C VAL A 236 -30.06 22.36 -73.92
N PRO A 237 -30.97 22.96 -74.72
CA PRO A 237 -32.35 22.49 -74.82
C PRO A 237 -32.38 21.10 -75.47
N GLU A 238 -33.19 20.19 -74.94
CA GLU A 238 -33.57 18.95 -75.63
C GLU A 238 -34.32 19.24 -76.94
#